data_AF-A0A553PD52-F1
#
_entry.id   AF-A0A553PD52-F1
#
_cell.length_a   1.000
_cell.length_b   1.000
_cell.length_c   1.000
_cell.angle_alpha   90.00
_cell.angle_beta   90.00
_cell.angle_gamma   90.00
#
_symmetry.space_group_name_H-M   'P 1'
#
loop_
_entity.id
_entity.type
_entity.pdbx_description
1 polymer ?
#
loop_
_entity_poly.entity_id
_entity_poly.type
_entity_poly.pdbx_seq_one_letter_code
_entity_poly.pdbx_strand_id
1 'polypeptide(L)'
;MCCVEYVPCADAGSYSLVAGLDTDANQQDSACSKDYVGIEGASATCNASPGDTLFSRFCGFAFTTDAALLINMPICDCTKPFRVDIVTDAVADVTAGTDNTRQSRGLCLEYRQIPC
;
A
#
# COMPACT_ATOMS: atom_id res chain seq x y z
N MET A 1 -2.95 23.32 -1.11
CA MET A 1 -3.20 22.14 -0.25
C MET A 1 -1.95 21.31 -0.33
N CYS A 2 -1.38 20.92 0.82
CA CYS A 2 -0.09 20.23 0.85
C CYS A 2 -0.34 18.74 1.01
N CYS A 3 0.35 17.94 0.19
CA CYS A 3 0.19 16.49 0.15
C CYS A 3 1.54 15.82 -0.10
N VAL A 4 1.60 14.51 0.10
CA VAL A 4 2.69 13.65 -0.37
C VAL A 4 2.10 12.61 -1.30
N GLU A 5 2.64 12.53 -2.51
CA GLU A 5 2.29 11.49 -3.48
C GLU A 5 3.32 10.36 -3.36
N TYR A 6 2.84 9.12 -3.23
CA TYR A 6 3.63 7.90 -3.15
C TYR A 6 3.37 7.05 -4.39
N VAL A 7 4.43 6.57 -5.02
CA VAL A 7 4.36 5.68 -6.20
C VAL A 7 5.32 4.52 -5.99
N PRO A 8 4.94 3.27 -6.32
CA PRO A 8 5.89 2.17 -6.31
C PRO A 8 7.05 2.43 -7.27
N CYS A 9 8.26 2.09 -6.86
CA CYS A 9 9.44 2.20 -7.71
C CYS A 9 9.22 1.48 -9.04
N ALA A 10 9.85 1.94 -10.12
CA ALA A 10 9.59 1.44 -11.49
C ALA A 10 9.91 -0.05 -11.70
N ASP A 11 10.64 -0.68 -10.77
CA ASP A 11 11.02 -2.08 -10.85
C ASP A 11 9.82 -3.03 -10.77
N ALA A 12 9.83 -4.08 -11.59
CA ALA A 12 8.81 -5.11 -11.55
C ALA A 12 8.84 -5.85 -10.19
N GLY A 13 7.73 -5.78 -9.46
CA GLY A 13 7.63 -6.35 -8.12
C GLY A 13 8.21 -5.48 -7.02
N SER A 14 8.31 -4.17 -7.24
CA SER A 14 8.63 -3.15 -6.23
C SER A 14 7.62 -3.06 -5.08
N TYR A 15 6.48 -3.74 -5.19
CA TYR A 15 5.45 -3.79 -4.17
C TYR A 15 4.82 -5.18 -4.13
N SER A 16 4.86 -5.81 -2.95
CA SER A 16 4.08 -7.00 -2.61
C SER A 16 4.08 -7.18 -1.09
N LEU A 17 2.92 -7.02 -0.46
CA LEU A 17 2.71 -7.22 0.98
C LEU A 17 1.59 -8.23 1.18
N VAL A 18 1.83 -9.33 1.88
CA VAL A 18 0.83 -10.40 1.94
C VAL A 18 -0.21 -10.11 3.02
N ALA A 19 -1.48 -10.06 2.60
CA ALA A 19 -2.62 -9.82 3.49
C ALA A 19 -3.14 -11.09 4.18
N GLY A 20 -2.68 -12.28 3.75
CA GLY A 20 -3.23 -13.59 4.13
C GLY A 20 -2.96 -14.68 3.09
N LEU A 21 -3.91 -15.59 2.86
CA LEU A 21 -3.80 -16.60 1.79
C LEU A 21 -3.99 -15.93 0.42
N ASP A 22 -2.88 -15.48 -0.16
CA ASP A 22 -2.59 -15.55 -1.59
C ASP A 22 -3.64 -14.96 -2.56
N THR A 23 -4.25 -13.84 -2.21
CA THR A 23 -5.01 -13.07 -3.20
C THR A 23 -4.06 -12.20 -4.00
N ASP A 24 -3.96 -12.44 -5.30
CA ASP A 24 -3.17 -11.62 -6.24
C ASP A 24 -3.70 -10.17 -6.36
N ALA A 25 -4.78 -9.82 -5.65
CA ALA A 25 -5.44 -8.51 -5.70
C ALA A 25 -4.93 -7.52 -4.64
N ASN A 26 -5.08 -6.24 -4.95
CA ASN A 26 -4.95 -5.15 -3.98
C ASN A 26 -6.01 -5.29 -2.87
N GLN A 27 -5.58 -5.10 -1.64
CA GLN A 27 -6.44 -5.09 -0.47
C GLN A 27 -6.22 -3.81 0.35
N GLN A 28 -7.23 -3.42 1.11
CA GLN A 28 -7.25 -2.16 1.85
C GLN A 28 -7.79 -2.31 3.28
N ASP A 29 -7.39 -1.39 4.14
CA ASP A 29 -7.91 -1.21 5.50
C ASP A 29 -7.98 -2.52 6.32
N SER A 30 -9.18 -2.95 6.73
CA SER A 30 -9.36 -4.13 7.57
C SER A 30 -8.99 -5.44 6.88
N ALA A 31 -8.94 -5.46 5.55
CA ALA A 31 -8.47 -6.62 4.80
C ALA A 31 -6.94 -6.78 4.96
N CYS A 32 -6.24 -5.65 5.17
CA CYS A 32 -4.81 -5.59 5.48
C CYS A 32 -4.53 -5.79 6.97
N SER A 33 -4.70 -7.03 7.43
CA SER A 33 -4.56 -7.39 8.85
C SER A 33 -3.18 -7.94 9.24
N LYS A 34 -2.39 -8.38 8.26
CA LYS A 34 -1.03 -8.92 8.44
C LYS A 34 0.03 -7.91 8.01
N ASP A 35 0.60 -8.10 6.82
CA ASP A 35 1.57 -7.17 6.24
C ASP A 35 0.86 -6.04 5.52
N TYR A 36 1.22 -4.81 5.84
CA TYR A 36 0.63 -3.64 5.20
C TYR A 36 1.52 -2.40 5.29
N VAL A 37 1.29 -1.49 4.34
CA VAL A 37 1.74 -0.12 4.42
C VAL A 37 0.57 0.75 4.89
N GLY A 38 0.78 1.49 5.96
CA GLY A 38 -0.19 2.42 6.53
C GLY A 38 0.07 3.84 6.03
N ILE A 39 -0.94 4.47 5.45
CA ILE A 39 -0.93 5.86 5.02
C ILE A 39 -2.30 6.42 5.38
N GLU A 40 -2.35 7.26 6.41
CA GLU A 40 -3.61 7.76 6.95
C GLU A 40 -4.26 8.78 6.01
N GLY A 41 -5.56 8.62 5.74
CA GLY A 41 -6.28 9.52 4.85
C GLY A 41 -5.77 9.49 3.40
N ALA A 42 -5.32 8.31 2.95
CA ALA A 42 -4.82 8.10 1.62
C ALA A 42 -5.93 8.10 0.56
N SER A 43 -5.66 8.72 -0.59
CA SER A 43 -6.60 8.86 -1.70
C SER A 43 -5.93 8.60 -3.06
N ALA A 44 -6.74 8.45 -4.10
CA ALA A 44 -6.26 8.30 -5.48
C ALA A 44 -5.69 9.60 -6.06
N THR A 45 -6.06 10.74 -5.48
CA THR A 45 -5.73 12.07 -6.01
C THR A 45 -5.30 13.02 -4.90
N CYS A 46 -4.29 13.84 -5.19
CA CYS A 46 -3.69 14.79 -4.24
C CYS A 46 -4.54 16.07 -4.04
N ASN A 47 -5.84 15.96 -4.25
CA ASN A 47 -6.84 17.02 -4.11
C ASN A 47 -8.17 16.46 -3.55
N ALA A 48 -8.10 15.36 -2.80
CA ALA A 48 -9.26 14.71 -2.21
C ALA A 48 -10.15 15.74 -1.50
N SER A 49 -11.43 15.71 -1.82
CA SER A 49 -12.46 16.59 -1.29
C SER A 49 -13.20 15.93 -0.12
N PRO A 50 -13.86 16.70 0.76
CA PRO A 50 -14.71 16.15 1.80
C PRO A 50 -15.78 15.23 1.18
N GLY A 51 -15.80 13.96 1.61
CA GLY A 51 -16.71 12.94 1.09
C GLY A 51 -16.07 11.93 0.14
N ASP A 52 -14.82 12.16 -0.29
CA ASP A 52 -14.06 11.15 -1.02
C ASP A 52 -13.74 9.97 -0.09
N THR A 53 -13.71 8.77 -0.67
CA THR A 53 -13.27 7.57 0.05
C THR A 53 -11.79 7.69 0.36
N LEU A 54 -11.47 7.59 1.65
CA LEU A 54 -10.11 7.58 2.14
C LEU A 54 -9.78 6.20 2.69
N PHE A 55 -8.53 5.80 2.51
CA PHE A 55 -7.98 4.55 2.99
C PHE A 55 -6.89 4.84 4.01
N SER A 56 -6.58 3.84 4.83
CA SER A 56 -5.58 3.92 5.89
C SER A 56 -4.47 2.87 5.74
N ARG A 57 -4.76 1.77 5.05
CA ARG A 57 -3.84 0.63 4.89
C ARG A 57 -3.94 0.04 3.49
N PHE A 58 -2.80 -0.40 2.96
CA PHE A 58 -2.69 -1.07 1.68
C PHE A 58 -1.82 -2.32 1.80
N CYS A 59 -2.22 -3.35 1.08
CA CYS A 59 -1.52 -4.64 1.00
C CYS A 59 -1.96 -5.36 -0.29
N GLY A 60 -1.40 -6.54 -0.54
CA GLY A 60 -1.55 -7.29 -1.78
C GLY A 60 -0.38 -7.05 -2.75
N PHE A 61 -0.61 -7.37 -4.02
CA PHE A 61 0.42 -7.29 -5.09
C PHE A 61 0.34 -6.03 -5.93
N ALA A 62 -0.65 -5.18 -5.70
CA ALA A 62 -0.79 -3.89 -6.33
C ALA A 62 -1.05 -2.82 -5.27
N PHE A 63 -0.39 -1.67 -5.43
CA PHE A 63 -0.57 -0.50 -4.56
C PHE A 63 -1.52 0.48 -5.23
N THR A 64 -2.79 0.47 -4.82
CA THR A 64 -3.84 1.28 -5.46
C THR A 64 -5.05 1.49 -4.54
N THR A 65 -5.85 2.52 -4.80
CA THR A 65 -7.14 2.77 -4.11
C THR A 65 -8.30 1.96 -4.68
N ASP A 66 -8.10 1.20 -5.76
CA ASP A 66 -9.13 0.31 -6.31
C ASP A 66 -8.81 -1.15 -5.97
N ALA A 67 -9.63 -1.77 -5.12
CA ALA A 67 -9.43 -3.16 -4.69
C ALA A 67 -9.51 -4.19 -5.86
N ALA A 68 -10.12 -3.84 -6.99
CA ALA A 68 -10.22 -4.72 -8.15
C ALA A 68 -9.04 -4.56 -9.13
N LEU A 69 -8.21 -3.53 -8.98
CA LEU A 69 -7.08 -3.29 -9.86
C LEU A 69 -5.85 -4.08 -9.43
N LEU A 70 -5.17 -4.64 -10.44
CA LEU A 70 -3.90 -5.36 -10.31
C LEU A 70 -2.71 -4.50 -10.76
N ILE A 71 -2.89 -3.17 -10.78
CA ILE A 71 -1.91 -2.22 -11.29
C ILE A 71 -1.57 -1.21 -10.18
N ASN A 72 -0.28 -0.96 -10.03
CA ASN A 72 0.26 0.08 -9.16
C ASN A 72 -0.14 1.47 -9.64
N MET A 73 -0.67 2.29 -8.75
CA MET A 73 -1.11 3.67 -9.01
C MET A 73 -0.54 4.62 -7.95
N PRO A 74 -0.40 5.92 -8.27
CA PRO A 74 -0.05 6.91 -7.26
C PRO A 74 -1.11 6.98 -6.15
N ILE A 75 -0.63 7.09 -4.91
CA ILE A 75 -1.46 7.30 -3.72
C ILE A 75 -1.06 8.62 -3.07
N CYS A 76 -2.05 9.41 -2.67
CA CYS A 76 -1.85 10.72 -2.09
C CYS A 76 -2.24 10.75 -0.61
N ASP A 77 -1.34 11.25 0.23
CA ASP A 77 -1.60 11.62 1.63
C ASP A 77 -1.67 13.14 1.73
N CYS A 78 -2.84 13.66 2.06
CA CYS A 78 -3.04 15.08 2.33
C CYS A 78 -3.39 15.37 3.80
N THR A 79 -3.24 14.38 4.68
CA THR A 79 -3.65 14.41 6.07
C THR A 79 -2.44 14.58 6.98
N LYS A 80 -2.21 15.82 7.44
CA LYS A 80 -1.10 16.10 8.35
C LYS A 80 -1.33 15.46 9.74
N PRO A 81 -0.28 14.96 10.42
CA PRO A 81 1.10 14.83 9.96
C PRO A 81 1.29 13.68 8.97
N PHE A 82 2.05 13.90 7.90
CA PHE A 82 2.35 12.86 6.92
C PHE A 82 3.15 11.74 7.56
N ARG A 83 2.63 10.51 7.49
CA ARG A 83 3.23 9.33 8.12
C ARG A 83 3.04 8.11 7.23
N VAL A 84 4.12 7.38 7.03
CA VAL A 84 4.10 6.05 6.42
C VAL A 84 4.45 5.04 7.49
N ASP A 85 3.56 4.09 7.70
CA ASP A 85 3.77 2.94 8.56
C ASP A 85 4.07 1.71 7.73
N ILE A 86 4.99 0.89 8.21
CA ILE A 86 5.27 -0.41 7.63
C ILE A 86 5.09 -1.42 8.75
N VAL A 87 4.09 -2.27 8.59
CA VAL A 87 3.80 -3.34 9.54
C VAL A 87 3.95 -4.65 8.80
N THR A 88 4.78 -5.52 9.36
CA THR A 88 5.01 -6.87 8.86
C THR A 88 4.93 -7.84 10.03
N ASP A 89 4.32 -9.00 9.83
CA ASP A 89 4.31 -10.03 10.86
C ASP A 89 5.58 -10.91 10.81
N ALA A 90 5.76 -11.76 11.82
CA ALA A 90 6.95 -12.63 11.95
C ALA A 90 6.78 -14.00 11.25
N VAL A 91 5.65 -14.23 10.58
CA VAL A 91 5.26 -15.52 10.04
C VAL A 91 5.38 -15.47 8.52
N ALA A 92 6.32 -16.24 7.97
CA ALA A 92 6.24 -16.55 6.54
C ALA A 92 4.88 -17.23 6.29
N ASP A 93 4.08 -16.71 5.38
CA ASP A 93 2.67 -17.11 5.16
C ASP A 93 2.46 -18.59 4.72
N VAL A 94 3.51 -19.42 4.71
CA VAL A 94 3.46 -20.87 4.44
C VAL A 94 4.33 -21.68 5.42
N THR A 95 3.69 -22.66 6.08
CA THR A 95 4.22 -23.42 7.24
C THR A 95 5.21 -24.55 6.93
N ALA A 96 5.65 -24.73 5.69
CA ALA A 96 6.60 -25.80 5.35
C ALA A 96 7.33 -25.51 4.04
N GLY A 97 8.40 -24.73 4.13
CA GLY A 97 9.30 -24.47 3.02
C GLY A 97 10.24 -23.35 3.41
N THR A 98 11.53 -23.63 3.44
CA THR A 98 12.55 -22.59 3.29
C THR A 98 12.20 -21.78 2.03
N ASP A 99 12.01 -20.48 2.19
CA ASP A 99 11.55 -19.47 1.23
C ASP A 99 10.03 -19.34 0.99
N ASN A 100 9.57 -18.10 1.16
CA ASN A 100 8.30 -17.59 0.67
C ASN A 100 8.29 -17.71 -0.87
N THR A 101 7.70 -18.79 -1.40
CA THR A 101 7.66 -19.05 -2.86
C THR A 101 6.76 -18.07 -3.62
N ARG A 102 5.92 -17.29 -2.91
CA ARG A 102 5.26 -16.08 -3.42
C ARG A 102 5.74 -14.89 -2.62
N GLN A 103 7.00 -14.51 -2.88
CA GLN A 103 7.70 -13.43 -2.19
C GLN A 103 6.79 -12.20 -1.99
N SER A 104 6.39 -11.95 -0.75
CA SER A 104 6.31 -10.56 -0.30
C SER A 104 7.72 -10.01 -0.53
N ARG A 105 7.86 -9.18 -1.57
CA ARG A 105 9.14 -8.55 -1.94
C ARG A 105 9.41 -7.31 -1.11
N GLY A 106 8.52 -7.01 -0.16
CA GLY A 106 8.46 -5.75 0.55
C GLY A 106 7.84 -4.67 -0.32
N LEU A 107 8.21 -3.43 -0.02
CA LEU A 107 7.77 -2.26 -0.76
C LEU A 107 8.96 -1.33 -1.03
N CYS A 108 8.92 -0.68 -2.18
CA CYS A 108 9.76 0.43 -2.56
C CYS A 108 8.83 1.53 -3.05
N LEU A 109 8.80 2.66 -2.33
CA LEU A 109 7.99 3.82 -2.68
C LEU A 109 8.90 5.01 -2.96
N GLU A 110 8.70 5.62 -4.12
CA GLU A 110 9.16 6.98 -4.39
C GLU A 110 8.10 7.95 -3.86
N TYR A 111 8.55 9.08 -3.30
CA TYR A 111 7.64 10.10 -2.79
C TYR A 111 7.91 11.46 -3.44
N ARG A 112 6.83 12.21 -3.69
CA ARG A 112 6.87 13.59 -4.16
C ARG A 112 6.07 14.47 -3.20
N GLN A 113 6.75 15.40 -2.55
CA GLN A 113 6.10 16.39 -1.70
C GLN A 113 5.46 17.48 -2.57
N ILE A 114 4.17 17.70 -2.37
CA ILE A 114 3.40 18.77 -3.01
C ILE A 114 3.33 19.94 -2.02
N PRO A 115 3.96 21.09 -2.35
CA PRO A 115 4.00 22.23 -1.46
C PRO A 115 2.60 22.81 -1.20
N CYS A 116 2.48 23.45 -0.06
CA CYS A 116 1.40 24.40 0.19
C CYS A 116 1.61 25.63 -0.72
#